data_AF-A0A8T3CDJ0-F1
#
_entry.id   AF-A0A8T3CDJ0-F1
#
_cell.length_a   1.000
_cell.length_b   1.000
_cell.length_c   1.000
_cell.angle_alpha   90.00
_cell.angle_beta   90.00
_cell.angle_gamma   90.00
#
_symmetry.space_group_name_H-M   'P 1'
#
loop_
_entity.id
_entity.type
_entity.pdbx_description
1 polymer ?
#
loop_
_entity_poly.entity_id
_entity_poly.type
_entity_poly.pdbx_seq_one_letter_code
_entity_poly.pdbx_strand_id
1 'polypeptide(L)'
;MIGWRDIYNVFQAMLPLYFSLTLGYGSVRWWRIFTPEQCVAINKLVAYFTLPFFTLNFALHVDPFSMNYRFIAADAISKLLILFVIAVWVKFRGEEGGSCYCWSITTFSLSTLTNALVVGVPLVDAMYGKWAEELVVQLSVVQAIVWLTVLLFLLELRKAWSGLPEGGGDRAEQGRKEEEGSLRPSYGELMKVVWLKLAINPNTYASIVGITWAFIANRWHFDLPFIIEGSVLIMSKAGAGMAMFSMGLFMAQQEKIIACGPSLTVFALVLRFVAGPAAMAIGSIVMGLHGDILRVAIIQAAIPQSITSFIFAREYGLHAEVLSTAVIFGMLVALPILVAYYLILGFLN
;
A
#
# COMPACT_ATOMS: atom_id res chain seq x y z
N MET A 1 -14.46 23.04 -15.68
CA MET A 1 -14.70 23.30 -14.24
C MET A 1 -15.32 22.06 -13.66
N ILE A 2 -14.78 21.55 -12.55
CA ILE A 2 -15.32 20.38 -11.86
C ILE A 2 -16.72 20.72 -11.35
N GLY A 3 -17.73 19.96 -11.78
CA GLY A 3 -19.12 20.17 -11.41
C GLY A 3 -19.57 19.30 -10.23
N TRP A 4 -20.75 19.61 -9.69
CA TRP A 4 -21.43 18.77 -8.69
C TRP A 4 -21.64 17.32 -9.15
N ARG A 5 -21.77 17.11 -10.47
CA ARG A 5 -21.91 15.79 -11.07
C ARG A 5 -20.63 14.96 -10.93
N ASP A 6 -19.46 15.57 -11.05
CA ASP A 6 -18.17 14.87 -10.93
C ASP A 6 -17.94 14.45 -9.48
N ILE A 7 -18.26 15.33 -8.53
CA ILE A 7 -18.26 15.00 -7.10
C ILE A 7 -19.24 13.84 -6.83
N TYR A 8 -20.46 13.90 -7.36
CA TYR A 8 -21.43 12.81 -7.22
C TYR A 8 -20.90 11.48 -7.75
N ASN A 9 -20.24 11.46 -8.92
CA ASN A 9 -19.64 10.25 -9.49
C ASN A 9 -18.55 9.67 -8.57
N VAL A 10 -17.73 10.52 -7.96
CA VAL A 10 -16.72 10.11 -6.96
C VAL A 10 -17.38 9.46 -5.74
N PHE A 11 -18.43 10.09 -5.18
CA PHE A 11 -19.18 9.50 -4.09
C PHE A 11 -19.82 8.17 -4.49
N GLN A 12 -20.39 8.08 -5.70
CA GLN A 12 -21.01 6.87 -6.21
C GLN A 12 -20.01 5.71 -6.36
N ALA A 13 -18.77 5.98 -6.77
CA ALA A 13 -17.73 4.97 -6.90
C ALA A 13 -17.18 4.51 -5.53
N MET A 14 -17.11 5.43 -4.57
CA MET A 14 -16.50 5.19 -3.26
C MET A 14 -17.47 4.63 -2.21
N LEU A 15 -18.74 5.01 -2.23
CA LEU A 15 -19.74 4.60 -1.24
C LEU A 15 -19.87 3.07 -1.09
N PRO A 16 -19.87 2.26 -2.18
CA PRO A 16 -19.91 0.80 -2.06
C PRO A 16 -18.73 0.21 -1.28
N LEU A 17 -17.55 0.82 -1.38
CA LEU A 17 -16.37 0.40 -0.62
C LEU A 17 -16.57 0.64 0.88
N TYR A 18 -17.08 1.81 1.26
CA TYR A 18 -17.39 2.14 2.66
C TYR A 18 -18.54 1.29 3.23
N PHE A 19 -19.50 0.88 2.39
CA PHE A 19 -20.53 -0.07 2.78
C PHE A 19 -19.91 -1.40 3.22
N SER A 20 -18.99 -1.95 2.42
CA SER A 20 -18.29 -3.20 2.76
C SER A 20 -17.43 -3.07 4.03
N LEU A 21 -16.74 -1.94 4.20
CA LEU A 21 -16.00 -1.64 5.44
C LEU A 21 -16.92 -1.61 6.66
N THR A 22 -18.07 -0.96 6.55
CA THR A 22 -19.06 -0.86 7.64
C THR A 22 -19.63 -2.22 8.00
N LEU A 23 -19.90 -3.07 7.01
CA LEU A 23 -20.31 -4.46 7.25
C LEU A 23 -19.23 -5.25 7.99
N GLY A 24 -17.96 -5.12 7.59
CA GLY A 24 -16.83 -5.74 8.28
C GLY A 24 -16.76 -5.29 9.75
N TYR A 25 -16.81 -3.99 9.99
CA TYR A 25 -16.79 -3.43 11.34
C TYR A 25 -17.98 -3.91 12.20
N GLY A 26 -19.18 -3.83 11.65
CA GLY A 26 -20.42 -4.23 12.31
C GLY A 26 -20.47 -5.71 12.64
N SER A 27 -19.89 -6.57 11.80
CA SER A 27 -19.84 -8.02 12.00
C SER A 27 -19.11 -8.44 13.28
N VAL A 28 -18.14 -7.65 13.73
CA VAL A 28 -17.40 -7.92 14.97
C VAL A 28 -17.98 -7.13 16.13
N ARG A 29 -18.21 -5.82 15.96
CA ARG A 29 -18.54 -4.92 17.08
C ARG A 29 -20.03 -4.92 17.44
N TRP A 30 -20.92 -4.96 16.45
CA TRP A 30 -22.37 -4.82 16.65
C TRP A 30 -23.06 -6.18 16.68
N TRP A 31 -22.78 -7.02 15.68
CA TRP A 31 -23.43 -8.32 15.52
C TRP A 31 -22.68 -9.47 16.18
N ARG A 32 -21.39 -9.27 16.54
CA ARG A 32 -20.53 -10.28 17.19
C ARG A 32 -20.54 -11.65 16.48
N ILE A 33 -20.60 -11.63 15.15
CA ILE A 33 -20.61 -12.82 14.27
C ILE A 33 -19.24 -13.50 14.28
N PHE A 34 -18.17 -12.71 14.18
CA PHE A 34 -16.81 -13.23 14.06
C PHE A 34 -16.00 -13.08 15.34
N THR A 35 -15.27 -14.13 15.70
CA THR A 35 -14.25 -14.08 16.76
C THR A 35 -12.94 -13.49 16.25
N PRO A 36 -12.02 -13.06 17.14
CA PRO A 36 -10.72 -12.53 16.72
C PRO A 36 -9.92 -13.50 15.85
N GLU A 37 -9.96 -14.80 16.16
CA GLU A 37 -9.29 -15.85 15.38
C GLU A 37 -9.89 -16.02 13.99
N GLN A 38 -11.22 -16.00 13.88
CA GLN A 38 -11.93 -16.09 12.59
C GLN A 38 -11.60 -14.89 11.70
N CYS A 39 -11.50 -13.69 12.27
CA CYS A 39 -11.08 -12.51 11.52
C CYS A 39 -9.65 -12.65 10.99
N VAL A 40 -8.72 -13.23 11.77
CA VAL A 40 -7.36 -13.52 11.28
C VAL A 40 -7.41 -14.49 10.10
N ALA A 41 -8.25 -15.53 10.17
CA ALA A 41 -8.44 -16.46 9.06
C ALA A 41 -9.01 -15.79 7.81
N ILE A 42 -10.03 -14.93 7.96
CA ILE A 42 -10.61 -14.14 6.85
C ILE A 42 -9.56 -13.20 6.25
N ASN A 43 -8.77 -12.52 7.08
CA ASN A 43 -7.72 -11.62 6.61
C ASN A 43 -6.63 -12.37 5.85
N LYS A 44 -6.27 -13.59 6.28
CA LYS A 44 -5.39 -14.48 5.52
C LYS A 44 -6.00 -14.87 4.18
N LEU A 45 -7.27 -15.28 4.13
CA LEU A 45 -7.95 -15.58 2.87
C LEU A 45 -7.88 -14.39 1.89
N VAL A 46 -8.19 -13.18 2.39
CA VAL A 46 -8.14 -11.95 1.59
C VAL A 46 -6.72 -11.68 1.08
N ALA A 47 -5.71 -11.80 1.94
CA ALA A 47 -4.32 -11.49 1.62
C ALA A 47 -3.66 -12.51 0.69
N TYR A 48 -3.99 -13.80 0.81
CA TYR A 48 -3.36 -14.87 0.02
C TYR A 48 -4.11 -15.21 -1.27
N PHE A 49 -5.40 -14.90 -1.37
CA PHE A 49 -6.21 -15.23 -2.56
C PHE A 49 -6.84 -13.98 -3.16
N THR A 50 -7.73 -13.32 -2.45
CA THR A 50 -8.58 -12.28 -3.05
C THR A 50 -7.79 -11.08 -3.58
N LEU A 51 -6.85 -10.52 -2.80
CA LEU A 51 -6.00 -9.39 -3.20
C LEU A 51 -4.98 -9.73 -4.30
N PRO A 52 -4.30 -10.90 -4.27
CA PRO A 52 -3.44 -11.33 -5.36
C PRO A 52 -4.17 -11.48 -6.68
N PHE A 53 -5.34 -12.13 -6.70
CA PHE A 53 -6.11 -12.26 -7.94
C PHE A 53 -6.69 -10.92 -8.42
N PHE A 54 -7.06 -10.04 -7.50
CA PHE A 54 -7.43 -8.66 -7.83
C PHE A 54 -6.27 -7.89 -8.48
N THR A 55 -5.07 -7.98 -7.90
CA THR A 55 -3.84 -7.37 -8.46
C THR A 55 -3.48 -7.98 -9.81
N LEU A 56 -3.55 -9.30 -9.92
CA LEU A 56 -3.29 -10.03 -11.15
C LEU A 56 -4.24 -9.60 -12.26
N ASN A 57 -5.53 -9.46 -11.96
CA ASN A 57 -6.52 -8.98 -12.93
C ASN A 57 -6.13 -7.63 -13.53
N PHE A 58 -5.68 -6.67 -12.71
CA PHE A 58 -5.20 -5.40 -13.24
C PHE A 58 -3.89 -5.56 -14.02
N ALA A 59 -2.93 -6.29 -13.48
CA ALA A 59 -1.61 -6.47 -14.08
C ALA A 59 -1.65 -7.19 -15.45
N LEU A 60 -2.61 -8.10 -15.65
CA LEU A 60 -2.80 -8.82 -16.92
C LEU A 60 -3.25 -7.90 -18.07
N HIS A 61 -3.94 -6.81 -17.75
CA HIS A 61 -4.49 -5.86 -18.72
C HIS A 61 -3.63 -4.60 -18.89
N VAL A 62 -2.48 -4.53 -18.21
CA VAL A 62 -1.49 -3.49 -18.46
C VAL A 62 -0.83 -3.76 -19.80
N ASP A 63 -0.63 -2.72 -20.61
CA ASP A 63 0.32 -2.80 -21.73
C ASP A 63 1.70 -2.26 -21.28
N PRO A 64 2.71 -3.13 -21.12
CA PRO A 64 4.03 -2.70 -20.67
C PRO A 64 4.74 -1.79 -21.68
N PHE A 65 4.38 -1.85 -22.96
CA PHE A 65 5.06 -1.10 -24.03
C PHE A 65 4.58 0.35 -24.12
N SER A 66 3.34 0.62 -23.71
CA SER A 66 2.74 1.96 -23.67
C SER A 66 2.75 2.60 -22.27
N MET A 67 3.53 2.06 -21.33
CA MET A 67 3.67 2.64 -19.99
C MET A 67 4.19 4.07 -20.04
N ASN A 68 3.61 4.94 -19.20
CA ASN A 68 4.06 6.32 -19.11
C ASN A 68 5.33 6.41 -18.26
N TYR A 69 6.49 6.32 -18.92
CA TYR A 69 7.80 6.36 -18.25
C TYR A 69 8.05 7.65 -17.47
N ARG A 70 7.47 8.79 -17.91
CA ARG A 70 7.61 10.06 -17.17
C ARG A 70 6.85 10.00 -15.85
N PHE A 71 5.67 9.38 -15.85
CA PHE A 71 4.86 9.18 -14.66
C PHE A 71 5.53 8.22 -13.66
N ILE A 72 6.07 7.10 -14.15
CA ILE A 72 6.83 6.14 -13.33
C ILE A 72 8.10 6.76 -12.76
N ALA A 73 8.84 7.51 -13.58
CA ALA A 73 10.05 8.21 -13.13
C ALA A 73 9.73 9.31 -12.11
N ALA A 74 8.61 10.03 -12.26
CA ALA A 74 8.17 11.03 -11.29
C ALA A 74 7.89 10.40 -9.93
N ASP A 75 7.21 9.25 -9.92
CA ASP A 75 6.98 8.45 -8.71
C ASP A 75 8.31 7.99 -8.07
N ALA A 76 9.26 7.53 -8.89
CA ALA A 76 10.57 7.13 -8.40
C ALA A 76 11.36 8.30 -7.79
N ILE A 77 11.36 9.47 -8.44
CA ILE A 77 12.01 10.68 -7.93
C ILE A 77 11.35 11.13 -6.61
N SER A 78 10.03 11.11 -6.53
CA SER A 78 9.28 11.42 -5.29
C SER A 78 9.73 10.54 -4.13
N LYS A 79 9.83 9.23 -4.36
CA LYS A 79 10.25 8.27 -3.33
C LYS A 79 11.73 8.39 -2.97
N LEU A 80 12.61 8.65 -3.95
CA LEU A 80 14.01 8.93 -3.71
C LEU A 80 14.21 10.23 -2.92
N LEU A 81 13.40 11.26 -3.20
CA LEU A 81 13.38 12.51 -2.44
C LEU A 81 12.99 12.26 -0.98
N ILE A 82 11.94 11.48 -0.74
CA ILE A 82 11.53 11.09 0.62
C ILE A 82 12.66 10.34 1.33
N LEU A 83 13.28 9.36 0.68
CA LEU A 83 14.41 8.61 1.24
C LEU A 83 15.59 9.53 1.57
N PHE A 84 15.89 10.50 0.69
CA PHE A 84 16.93 11.49 0.93
C PHE A 84 16.63 12.36 2.16
N VAL A 85 15.40 12.89 2.27
CA VAL A 85 14.99 13.69 3.43
C VAL A 85 15.07 12.89 4.72
N ILE A 86 14.64 11.62 4.70
CA ILE A 86 14.76 10.71 5.83
C ILE A 86 16.23 10.44 6.19
N ALA A 87 17.09 10.18 5.21
CA ALA A 87 18.52 9.94 5.44
C ALA A 87 19.22 11.16 6.05
N VAL A 88 18.88 12.35 5.56
CA VAL A 88 19.33 13.63 6.12
C VAL A 88 18.83 13.79 7.56
N TRP A 89 17.55 13.52 7.82
CA TRP A 89 16.96 13.60 9.16
C TRP A 89 17.66 12.65 10.15
N VAL A 90 17.93 11.42 9.75
CA VAL A 90 18.68 10.43 10.57
C VAL A 90 20.09 10.92 10.86
N LYS A 91 20.79 11.47 9.85
CA LYS A 91 22.15 11.98 10.00
C LYS A 91 22.24 13.15 10.98
N PHE A 92 21.25 14.05 10.98
CA PHE A 92 21.24 15.22 11.85
C PHE A 92 20.81 14.93 13.29
N ARG A 93 20.12 13.81 13.57
CA ARG A 93 19.62 13.52 14.92
C ARG A 93 20.62 12.84 15.86
N GLY A 94 21.72 12.26 15.35
CA GLY A 94 22.77 11.63 16.18
C GLY A 94 22.30 10.42 17.01
N GLU A 95 23.23 9.49 17.29
CA GLU A 95 23.29 8.29 18.17
C GLU A 95 22.08 7.70 18.96
N GLU A 96 20.82 7.98 18.65
CA GLU A 96 19.66 7.14 19.03
C GLU A 96 19.36 6.09 17.92
N GLY A 97 20.41 5.42 17.46
CA GLY A 97 20.47 4.71 16.17
C GLY A 97 19.40 3.64 15.93
N GLY A 98 18.88 3.01 16.98
CA GLY A 98 17.81 2.00 16.86
C GLY A 98 16.41 2.60 16.67
N SER A 99 16.05 3.64 17.43
CA SER A 99 14.73 4.27 17.39
C SER A 99 14.54 5.11 16.13
N CYS A 100 15.59 5.82 15.70
CA CYS A 100 15.55 6.68 14.52
C CYS A 100 15.39 5.87 13.21
N TYR A 101 16.02 4.69 13.12
CA TYR A 101 15.86 3.80 11.96
C TYR A 101 14.46 3.18 11.89
N CYS A 102 13.86 2.81 13.03
CA CYS A 102 12.46 2.35 13.09
C CYS A 102 11.50 3.43 12.53
N TRP A 103 11.65 4.66 13.00
CA TRP A 103 10.86 5.80 12.53
C TRP A 103 11.11 6.13 11.07
N SER A 104 12.31 5.88 10.55
CA SER A 104 12.63 6.06 9.13
C SER A 104 11.83 5.13 8.24
N ILE A 105 11.77 3.84 8.58
CA ILE A 105 10.98 2.84 7.83
C ILE A 105 9.50 3.17 7.90
N THR A 106 9.00 3.52 9.09
CA THR A 106 7.60 3.92 9.27
C THR A 106 7.26 5.19 8.51
N THR A 107 8.14 6.20 8.53
CA THR A 107 7.95 7.46 7.77
C THR A 107 7.94 7.20 6.27
N PHE A 108 8.86 6.38 5.76
CA PHE A 108 8.88 5.97 4.35
C PHE A 108 7.59 5.24 3.97
N SER A 109 7.17 4.24 4.75
CA SER A 109 5.93 3.50 4.51
C SER A 109 4.70 4.42 4.53
N LEU A 110 4.64 5.34 5.49
CA LEU A 110 3.51 6.27 5.67
C LEU A 110 3.38 7.31 4.55
N SER A 111 4.49 7.69 3.91
CA SER A 111 4.51 8.71 2.86
C SER A 111 4.45 8.14 1.43
N THR A 112 4.77 6.86 1.23
CA THR A 112 4.99 6.30 -0.11
C THR A 112 4.03 5.19 -0.53
N LEU A 113 3.57 4.32 0.39
CA LEU A 113 2.86 3.10 0.03
C LEU A 113 1.34 3.29 0.07
N THR A 114 0.71 3.43 -1.09
CA THR A 114 -0.72 3.73 -1.21
C THR A 114 -1.57 2.48 -1.46
N ASN A 115 -2.85 2.54 -1.11
CA ASN A 115 -3.86 1.56 -1.48
C ASN A 115 -4.41 1.81 -2.91
N ALA A 116 -3.50 1.85 -3.88
CA ALA A 116 -3.76 2.28 -5.25
C ALA A 116 -4.85 1.47 -5.95
N LEU A 117 -4.87 0.15 -5.81
CA LEU A 117 -5.82 -0.69 -6.55
C LEU A 117 -7.23 -0.71 -5.95
N VAL A 118 -7.36 -0.80 -4.63
CA VAL A 118 -8.68 -0.94 -3.99
C VAL A 118 -9.43 0.40 -3.96
N VAL A 119 -8.72 1.48 -3.65
CA VAL A 119 -9.31 2.82 -3.49
C VAL A 119 -8.94 3.72 -4.65
N GLY A 120 -7.69 3.67 -5.10
CA GLY A 120 -7.20 4.58 -6.15
C GLY A 120 -7.90 4.41 -7.47
N VAL A 121 -7.95 3.20 -8.01
CA VAL A 121 -8.58 2.90 -9.31
C VAL A 121 -10.02 3.42 -9.41
N PRO A 122 -10.97 3.00 -8.54
CA PRO A 122 -12.35 3.47 -8.65
C PRO A 122 -12.48 4.98 -8.45
N LEU A 123 -11.62 5.56 -7.61
CA LEU A 123 -11.59 7.00 -7.37
C LEU A 123 -11.13 7.78 -8.61
N VAL A 124 -9.97 7.45 -9.18
CA VAL A 124 -9.42 8.18 -10.32
C VAL A 124 -10.21 7.94 -11.60
N ASP A 125 -10.79 6.74 -11.78
CA ASP A 125 -11.70 6.44 -12.89
C ASP A 125 -12.94 7.34 -12.83
N ALA A 126 -13.50 7.55 -11.63
CA ALA A 126 -14.62 8.46 -11.45
C ALA A 126 -14.27 9.96 -11.69
N MET A 127 -13.02 10.35 -11.46
CA MET A 127 -12.56 11.75 -11.54
C MET A 127 -12.05 12.15 -12.93
N TYR A 128 -11.37 11.22 -13.61
CA TYR A 128 -10.63 11.48 -14.85
C TYR A 128 -10.91 10.44 -15.94
N GLY A 129 -11.47 9.28 -15.60
CA GLY A 129 -11.79 8.20 -16.53
C GLY A 129 -10.68 7.16 -16.70
N LYS A 130 -10.88 6.25 -17.66
CA LYS A 130 -10.07 5.03 -17.86
C LYS A 130 -8.57 5.25 -18.05
N TRP A 131 -8.17 6.33 -18.72
CA TRP A 131 -6.75 6.62 -18.92
C TRP A 131 -6.01 6.90 -17.59
N ALA A 132 -6.70 7.43 -16.57
CA ALA A 132 -6.12 7.69 -15.26
C ALA A 132 -6.04 6.40 -14.43
N GLU A 133 -7.01 5.50 -14.59
CA GLU A 133 -6.96 4.15 -14.03
C GLU A 133 -5.70 3.42 -14.50
N GLU A 134 -5.40 3.43 -15.80
CA GLU A 134 -4.21 2.79 -16.36
C GLU A 134 -2.92 3.32 -15.72
N LEU A 135 -2.80 4.64 -15.52
CA LEU A 135 -1.65 5.24 -14.84
C LEU A 135 -1.50 4.76 -13.38
N VAL A 136 -2.60 4.68 -12.64
CA VAL A 136 -2.59 4.20 -11.24
C VAL A 136 -2.23 2.71 -11.18
N VAL A 137 -2.74 1.90 -12.11
CA VAL A 137 -2.39 0.48 -12.22
C VAL A 137 -0.91 0.32 -12.51
N GLN A 138 -0.35 1.08 -13.47
CA GLN A 138 1.09 1.05 -13.78
C GLN A 138 1.95 1.33 -12.55
N LEU A 139 1.64 2.38 -11.78
CA LEU A 139 2.36 2.67 -10.53
C LEU A 139 2.17 1.58 -9.48
N SER A 140 0.98 0.97 -9.39
CA SER A 140 0.73 -0.10 -8.43
C SER A 140 1.60 -1.34 -8.68
N VAL A 141 1.84 -1.68 -9.95
CA VAL A 141 2.74 -2.79 -10.34
C VAL A 141 4.18 -2.45 -9.94
N VAL A 142 4.66 -1.25 -10.26
CA VAL A 142 5.99 -0.79 -9.87
C VAL A 142 6.13 -0.74 -8.34
N GLN A 143 5.09 -0.30 -7.62
CA GLN A 143 5.03 -0.30 -6.16
C GLN A 143 5.14 -1.71 -5.58
N ALA A 144 4.43 -2.68 -6.15
CA ALA A 144 4.44 -4.06 -5.67
C ALA A 144 5.77 -4.78 -5.92
N ILE A 145 6.46 -4.45 -7.02
CA ILE A 145 7.73 -5.10 -7.40
C ILE A 145 8.94 -4.38 -6.78
N VAL A 146 9.03 -3.06 -6.92
CA VAL A 146 10.22 -2.30 -6.52
C VAL A 146 10.10 -1.84 -5.08
N TRP A 147 9.06 -1.07 -4.77
CA TRP A 147 8.96 -0.35 -3.49
C TRP A 147 8.65 -1.25 -2.30
N LEU A 148 7.86 -2.32 -2.50
CA LEU A 148 7.70 -3.36 -1.47
C LEU A 148 8.98 -4.14 -1.22
N THR A 149 9.81 -4.39 -2.24
CA THR A 149 11.12 -5.03 -2.06
C THR A 149 12.04 -4.16 -1.23
N VAL A 150 12.08 -2.86 -1.50
CA VAL A 150 12.82 -1.90 -0.68
C VAL A 150 12.31 -1.91 0.76
N LEU A 151 10.99 -1.88 0.98
CA LEU A 151 10.43 -1.94 2.33
C LEU A 151 10.83 -3.23 3.06
N LEU A 152 10.67 -4.39 2.43
CA LEU A 152 11.01 -5.69 3.01
C LEU A 152 12.51 -5.77 3.31
N PHE A 153 13.36 -5.27 2.42
CA PHE A 153 14.80 -5.18 2.66
C PHE A 153 15.12 -4.35 3.90
N LEU A 154 14.50 -3.17 4.03
CA LEU A 154 14.71 -2.31 5.20
C LEU A 154 14.22 -2.96 6.51
N LEU A 155 13.11 -3.70 6.46
CA LEU A 155 12.54 -4.43 7.59
C LEU A 155 13.41 -5.62 8.01
N GLU A 156 13.94 -6.40 7.06
CA GLU A 156 14.87 -7.49 7.36
C GLU A 156 16.21 -6.96 7.89
N LEU A 157 16.71 -5.85 7.33
CA LEU A 157 17.91 -5.19 7.83
C LEU A 157 17.71 -4.71 9.28
N ARG A 158 16.53 -4.14 9.59
CA ARG A 158 16.15 -3.78 10.96
C ARG A 158 16.21 -5.01 11.87
N LYS A 159 15.53 -6.07 11.46
CA LYS A 159 15.41 -7.31 12.24
C LYS A 159 16.78 -7.89 12.56
N ALA A 160 17.64 -8.00 11.55
CA ALA A 160 19.02 -8.48 11.68
C ALA A 160 19.87 -7.62 12.63
N TRP A 161 19.70 -6.30 12.62
CA TRP A 161 20.41 -5.41 13.55
C TRP A 161 19.84 -5.41 14.96
N SER A 162 18.54 -5.66 15.10
CA SER A 162 17.84 -5.72 16.40
C SER A 162 17.92 -7.09 17.08
N GLY A 163 18.46 -8.12 16.43
CA GLY A 163 18.55 -9.48 16.96
C GLY A 163 17.18 -10.15 17.23
N LEU A 164 16.10 -9.68 16.59
CA LEU A 164 14.75 -10.23 16.81
C LEU A 164 14.63 -11.62 16.15
N PRO A 165 14.31 -12.69 16.91
CA PRO A 165 14.19 -14.04 16.36
C PRO A 165 13.05 -14.15 15.33
N GLU A 166 13.16 -15.14 14.45
CA GLU A 166 12.08 -15.52 13.53
C GLU A 166 10.87 -16.09 14.30
N GLY A 167 9.74 -15.38 14.26
CA GLY A 167 8.44 -15.93 14.60
C GLY A 167 7.76 -15.30 15.81
N GLY A 168 6.93 -14.29 15.56
CA GLY A 168 5.86 -13.92 16.49
C GLY A 168 4.64 -14.82 16.25
N GLY A 169 4.63 -15.98 16.92
CA GLY A 169 3.50 -16.91 16.92
C GLY A 169 3.69 -17.98 18.00
N ASP A 170 3.05 -17.78 19.16
CA ASP A 170 2.78 -18.70 20.26
C ASP A 170 3.60 -20.00 20.33
N ARG A 171 4.69 -19.99 21.12
CA ARG A 171 5.06 -21.11 22.01
C ARG A 171 5.76 -20.57 23.26
N ALA A 172 5.03 -20.59 24.37
CA ALA A 172 5.62 -20.46 25.69
C ALA A 172 6.42 -21.72 26.04
N GLU A 173 7.55 -21.49 26.71
CA GLU A 173 8.39 -22.42 27.50
C GLU A 173 9.09 -23.57 26.77
N GLN A 174 10.44 -23.53 26.68
CA GLN A 174 11.34 -24.13 27.69
C GLN A 174 12.83 -24.00 27.30
N GLY A 175 13.68 -23.69 28.29
CA GLY A 175 15.03 -24.29 28.40
C GLY A 175 16.23 -23.62 27.71
N ARG A 176 16.89 -22.71 28.46
CA ARG A 176 18.32 -22.31 28.51
C ARG A 176 19.40 -22.96 27.58
N LYS A 177 20.32 -22.06 27.17
CA LYS A 177 21.66 -22.20 26.52
C LYS A 177 21.55 -22.38 25.00
N GLU A 178 22.18 -21.56 24.16
CA GLU A 178 23.60 -21.25 24.09
C GLU A 178 23.89 -19.85 23.51
N GLU A 179 25.13 -19.41 23.68
CA GLU A 179 25.72 -18.20 23.12
C GLU A 179 25.57 -18.15 21.59
N GLU A 180 24.84 -17.19 21.05
CA GLU A 180 25.00 -16.76 19.66
C GLU A 180 25.62 -15.36 19.65
N GLY A 181 26.93 -15.34 19.41
CA GLY A 181 27.60 -14.11 18.99
C GLY A 181 26.85 -13.51 17.81
N SER A 182 26.55 -12.22 17.90
CA SER A 182 25.87 -11.43 16.87
C SER A 182 26.69 -11.42 15.56
N LEU A 183 26.65 -12.50 14.79
CA LEU A 183 27.18 -12.51 13.44
C LEU A 183 26.19 -11.71 12.61
N ARG A 184 26.55 -10.46 12.28
CA ARG A 184 25.77 -9.66 11.33
C ARG A 184 25.62 -10.51 10.06
N PRO A 185 24.40 -10.85 9.63
CA PRO A 185 24.21 -11.71 8.47
C PRO A 185 24.87 -11.07 7.26
N SER A 186 25.48 -11.89 6.41
CA SER A 186 26.14 -11.40 5.21
C SER A 186 25.13 -10.69 4.31
N TYR A 187 25.56 -9.65 3.58
CA TYR A 187 24.69 -8.91 2.65
C TYR A 187 23.99 -9.86 1.66
N GLY A 188 24.68 -10.93 1.24
CA GLY A 188 24.10 -11.97 0.36
C GLY A 188 23.01 -12.80 1.04
N GLU A 189 23.12 -13.08 2.34
CA GLU A 189 22.12 -13.83 3.11
C GLU A 189 20.87 -12.97 3.33
N LEU A 190 21.04 -11.70 3.68
CA LEU A 190 19.95 -10.73 3.78
C LEU A 190 19.21 -10.59 2.46
N MET A 191 19.93 -10.41 1.36
CA MET A 191 19.32 -10.35 0.02
C MET A 191 18.59 -11.64 -0.32
N LYS A 192 19.12 -12.82 0.04
CA LYS A 192 18.46 -14.12 -0.18
C LYS A 192 17.16 -14.23 0.61
N VAL A 193 17.13 -13.83 1.89
CA VAL A 193 15.92 -13.84 2.72
C VAL A 193 14.88 -12.88 2.16
N VAL A 194 15.29 -11.67 1.78
CA VAL A 194 14.39 -10.66 1.21
C VAL A 194 13.78 -11.16 -0.10
N TRP A 195 14.59 -11.73 -1.00
CA TRP A 195 14.10 -12.33 -2.25
C TRP A 195 13.15 -13.50 -2.00
N LEU A 196 13.43 -14.35 -1.01
CA LEU A 196 12.54 -15.46 -0.65
C LEU A 196 11.20 -14.93 -0.09
N LYS A 197 11.24 -13.95 0.82
CA LYS A 197 10.05 -13.30 1.39
C LYS A 197 9.23 -12.59 0.32
N LEU A 198 9.90 -11.96 -0.63
CA LEU A 198 9.28 -11.33 -1.79
C LEU A 198 8.64 -12.36 -2.73
N ALA A 199 9.32 -13.48 -3.00
CA ALA A 199 8.79 -14.55 -3.84
C ALA A 199 7.55 -15.23 -3.22
N ILE A 200 7.49 -15.27 -1.88
CA ILE A 200 6.34 -15.79 -1.13
C ILE A 200 5.24 -14.72 -0.98
N ASN A 201 5.53 -13.43 -1.21
CA ASN A 201 4.56 -12.35 -1.09
C ASN A 201 3.48 -12.49 -2.16
N PRO A 202 2.20 -12.67 -1.76
CA PRO A 202 1.16 -12.95 -2.72
C PRO A 202 0.90 -11.86 -3.77
N ASN A 203 1.02 -10.60 -3.36
CA ASN A 203 0.83 -9.46 -4.28
C ASN A 203 2.02 -9.29 -5.23
N THR A 204 3.23 -9.65 -4.80
CA THR A 204 4.41 -9.55 -5.65
C THR A 204 4.41 -10.63 -6.71
N TYR A 205 4.14 -11.91 -6.38
CA TYR A 205 4.03 -12.93 -7.42
C TYR A 205 2.89 -12.60 -8.39
N ALA A 206 1.74 -12.09 -7.91
CA ALA A 206 0.63 -11.71 -8.78
C ALA A 206 1.03 -10.59 -9.76
N SER A 207 1.79 -9.60 -9.29
CA SER A 207 2.30 -8.52 -10.14
C SER A 207 3.33 -9.02 -11.15
N ILE A 208 4.25 -9.90 -10.74
CA ILE A 208 5.29 -10.48 -11.62
C ILE A 208 4.65 -11.38 -12.69
N VAL A 209 3.73 -12.25 -12.29
CA VAL A 209 3.00 -13.13 -13.23
C VAL A 209 2.16 -12.29 -14.20
N GLY A 210 1.43 -11.31 -13.68
CA GLY A 210 0.59 -10.42 -14.49
C GLY A 210 1.42 -9.63 -15.51
N ILE A 211 2.50 -8.98 -15.07
CA ILE A 211 3.34 -8.19 -15.99
C ILE A 211 4.08 -9.08 -17.00
N THR A 212 4.56 -10.25 -16.58
CA THR A 212 5.24 -11.20 -17.49
C THR A 212 4.27 -11.68 -18.57
N TRP A 213 3.04 -12.03 -18.19
CA TRP A 213 2.01 -12.39 -19.15
C TRP A 213 1.67 -11.21 -20.06
N ALA A 214 1.45 -10.01 -19.51
CA ALA A 214 1.18 -8.82 -20.28
C ALA A 214 2.26 -8.52 -21.32
N PHE A 215 3.54 -8.72 -20.98
CA PHE A 215 4.65 -8.61 -21.94
C PHE A 215 4.52 -9.62 -23.08
N ILE A 216 4.25 -10.89 -22.77
CA ILE A 216 4.10 -11.96 -23.76
C ILE A 216 2.89 -11.69 -24.65
N ALA A 217 1.74 -11.40 -24.04
CA ALA A 217 0.48 -11.13 -24.72
C ALA A 217 0.59 -9.94 -25.67
N ASN A 218 1.15 -8.80 -25.23
CA ASN A 218 1.31 -7.63 -26.08
C ASN A 218 2.40 -7.80 -27.14
N ARG A 219 3.46 -8.58 -26.86
CA ARG A 219 4.55 -8.82 -27.82
C ARG A 219 4.14 -9.70 -29.00
N TRP A 220 3.30 -10.70 -28.73
CA TRP A 220 2.83 -11.68 -29.71
C TRP A 220 1.35 -11.50 -30.10
N HIS A 221 0.69 -10.46 -29.60
CA HIS A 221 -0.75 -10.19 -29.78
C HIS A 221 -1.62 -11.42 -29.45
N PHE A 222 -1.33 -12.07 -28.31
CA PHE A 222 -2.16 -13.15 -27.79
C PHE A 222 -3.25 -12.60 -26.89
N ASP A 223 -4.49 -13.03 -27.13
CA ASP A 223 -5.60 -12.82 -26.21
C ASP A 223 -5.47 -13.77 -25.01
N LEU A 224 -5.85 -13.28 -23.82
CA LEU A 224 -5.87 -14.10 -22.62
C LEU A 224 -6.91 -15.24 -22.79
N PRO A 225 -6.55 -16.52 -22.58
CA PRO A 225 -7.52 -17.60 -22.72
C PRO A 225 -8.71 -17.40 -21.77
N PHE A 226 -9.92 -17.52 -22.31
CA PHE A 226 -11.17 -17.26 -21.57
C PHE A 226 -11.26 -18.01 -20.22
N ILE A 227 -10.71 -19.23 -20.15
CA ILE A 227 -10.70 -20.02 -18.91
C ILE A 227 -9.85 -19.35 -17.83
N ILE A 228 -8.68 -18.81 -18.19
CA ILE A 228 -7.78 -18.12 -17.26
C ILE A 228 -8.37 -16.78 -16.87
N GLU A 229 -8.82 -15.99 -17.84
CA GLU A 229 -9.46 -14.70 -17.61
C GLU A 229 -10.68 -14.82 -16.70
N GLY A 230 -11.61 -15.72 -17.02
CA GLY A 230 -12.80 -15.96 -16.23
C GLY A 230 -12.48 -16.42 -14.80
N SER A 231 -11.47 -17.28 -14.63
CA SER A 231 -11.05 -17.75 -13.30
C SER A 231 -10.47 -16.62 -12.45
N VAL A 232 -9.59 -15.81 -13.04
CA VAL A 232 -9.01 -14.64 -12.36
C VAL A 232 -10.10 -13.62 -12.04
N LEU A 233 -11.01 -13.35 -12.98
CA LEU A 233 -12.10 -12.39 -12.84
C LEU A 233 -13.07 -12.78 -11.72
N ILE A 234 -13.43 -14.05 -11.57
CA ILE A 234 -14.33 -14.53 -10.50
C ILE A 234 -13.74 -14.19 -9.13
N MET A 235 -12.45 -14.47 -8.92
CA MET A 235 -11.78 -14.19 -7.65
C MET A 235 -11.52 -12.68 -7.46
N SER A 236 -11.15 -11.99 -8.53
CA SER A 236 -10.89 -10.54 -8.58
C SER A 236 -12.12 -9.70 -8.24
N LYS A 237 -13.33 -10.10 -8.67
CA LYS A 237 -14.57 -9.34 -8.41
C LYS A 237 -14.85 -9.18 -6.91
N ALA A 238 -14.43 -10.14 -6.09
CA ALA A 238 -14.51 -10.02 -4.63
C ALA A 238 -13.38 -9.14 -4.03
N GLY A 239 -12.33 -8.86 -4.79
CA GLY A 239 -11.11 -8.11 -4.45
C GLY A 239 -11.32 -6.90 -3.58
N ALA A 240 -11.88 -5.83 -4.17
CA ALA A 240 -12.05 -4.55 -3.50
C ALA A 240 -12.99 -4.64 -2.28
N GLY A 241 -14.10 -5.38 -2.40
CA GLY A 241 -15.05 -5.57 -1.31
C GLY A 241 -14.43 -6.31 -0.13
N MET A 242 -13.84 -7.49 -0.37
CA MET A 242 -13.19 -8.28 0.67
C MET A 242 -12.00 -7.55 1.32
N ALA A 243 -11.27 -6.72 0.57
CA ALA A 243 -10.22 -5.87 1.13
C ALA A 243 -10.78 -4.82 2.10
N MET A 244 -11.87 -4.14 1.72
CA MET A 244 -12.55 -3.18 2.59
C MET A 244 -13.23 -3.83 3.79
N PHE A 245 -13.83 -5.00 3.59
CA PHE A 245 -14.41 -5.81 4.67
C PHE A 245 -13.35 -6.24 5.68
N SER A 246 -12.22 -6.79 5.22
CA SER A 246 -11.05 -7.16 6.02
C SER A 246 -10.50 -5.98 6.82
N MET A 247 -10.45 -4.79 6.20
CA MET A 247 -10.11 -3.56 6.90
C MET A 247 -11.12 -3.21 8.01
N GLY A 248 -12.42 -3.37 7.75
CA GLY A 248 -13.48 -3.19 8.75
C GLY A 248 -13.37 -4.16 9.93
N LEU A 249 -13.11 -5.45 9.67
CA LEU A 249 -12.83 -6.45 10.71
C LEU A 249 -11.66 -6.00 11.57
N PHE A 250 -10.56 -5.58 10.93
CA PHE A 250 -9.37 -5.13 11.62
C PHE A 250 -9.63 -3.89 12.48
N MET A 251 -10.38 -2.90 11.97
CA MET A 251 -10.78 -1.70 12.71
C MET A 251 -11.60 -2.06 13.96
N ALA A 252 -12.49 -3.05 13.87
CA ALA A 252 -13.32 -3.46 14.99
C ALA A 252 -12.57 -4.25 16.08
N GLN A 253 -11.44 -4.87 15.73
CA GLN A 253 -10.57 -5.59 16.67
C GLN A 253 -9.70 -4.66 17.52
N GLN A 254 -9.49 -3.41 17.09
CA GLN A 254 -8.71 -2.47 17.88
C GLN A 254 -9.53 -2.00 19.09
N GLU A 255 -8.95 -2.05 20.30
CA GLU A 255 -9.61 -1.58 21.52
C GLU A 255 -9.89 -0.07 21.48
N LYS A 256 -9.04 0.67 20.77
CA LYS A 256 -9.15 2.10 20.51
C LYS A 256 -9.00 2.36 19.02
N ILE A 257 -9.90 3.18 18.47
CA ILE A 257 -9.80 3.63 17.07
C ILE A 257 -8.50 4.44 16.86
N ILE A 258 -8.04 5.16 17.89
CA ILE A 258 -6.73 5.83 17.96
C ILE A 258 -5.84 5.04 18.92
N ALA A 259 -5.04 4.11 18.40
CA ALA A 259 -4.15 3.30 19.23
C ALA A 259 -2.90 4.10 19.69
N CYS A 260 -2.34 4.93 18.81
CA CYS A 260 -1.04 5.59 19.02
C CYS A 260 -1.10 7.02 19.61
N GLY A 261 -2.29 7.49 20.03
CA GLY A 261 -2.51 8.87 20.51
C GLY A 261 -2.64 9.94 19.40
N PRO A 262 -3.14 11.14 19.74
CA PRO A 262 -3.49 12.16 18.73
C PRO A 262 -2.28 12.72 17.99
N SER A 263 -1.14 12.94 18.67
CA SER A 263 0.05 13.51 18.04
C SER A 263 0.63 12.62 16.94
N LEU A 264 0.71 11.31 17.18
CA LEU A 264 1.22 10.35 16.19
C LEU A 264 0.23 10.12 15.05
N THR A 265 -1.07 10.23 15.33
CA THR A 265 -2.11 10.19 14.31
C THR A 265 -1.99 11.37 13.35
N VAL A 266 -1.88 12.59 13.88
CA VAL A 266 -1.68 13.81 13.07
C VAL A 266 -0.39 13.71 12.27
N PHE A 267 0.70 13.24 12.89
CA PHE A 267 1.96 13.00 12.18
C PHE A 267 1.78 12.05 10.98
N ALA A 268 1.13 10.91 11.17
CA ALA A 268 0.89 9.94 10.10
C ALA A 268 0.00 10.51 8.98
N LEU A 269 -1.05 11.26 9.32
CA LEU A 269 -1.92 11.92 8.35
C LEU A 269 -1.20 13.01 7.56
N VAL A 270 -0.35 13.82 8.21
CA VAL A 270 0.45 14.84 7.52
C VAL A 270 1.46 14.20 6.57
N LEU A 271 2.15 13.13 6.99
CA LEU A 271 3.04 12.41 6.08
C LEU A 271 2.31 11.85 4.86
N ARG A 272 1.13 11.27 5.08
CA ARG A 272 0.32 10.62 4.05
C ARG A 272 -0.33 11.61 3.09
N PHE A 273 -1.04 12.60 3.60
CA PHE A 273 -1.87 13.50 2.81
C PHE A 273 -1.20 14.82 2.45
N VAL A 274 -0.01 15.12 2.98
CA VAL A 274 0.72 16.35 2.66
C VAL A 274 2.11 16.04 2.12
N ALA A 275 2.95 15.33 2.89
CA ALA A 275 4.33 15.10 2.49
C ALA A 275 4.46 14.20 1.25
N GLY A 276 3.70 13.10 1.18
CA GLY A 276 3.64 12.23 0.00
C GLY A 276 3.21 12.96 -1.27
N PRO A 277 2.05 13.65 -1.27
CA PRO A 277 1.59 14.46 -2.40
C PRO A 277 2.55 15.59 -2.78
N ALA A 278 3.18 16.26 -1.82
CA ALA A 278 4.16 17.31 -2.09
C ALA A 278 5.42 16.75 -2.77
N ALA A 279 5.95 15.61 -2.29
CA ALA A 279 7.07 14.93 -2.94
C ALA A 279 6.71 14.49 -4.36
N MET A 280 5.49 14.01 -4.57
CA MET A 280 4.99 13.63 -5.89
C MET A 280 4.84 14.84 -6.82
N ALA A 281 4.37 15.98 -6.31
CA ALA A 281 4.30 17.22 -7.07
C ALA A 281 5.70 17.65 -7.54
N ILE A 282 6.69 17.62 -6.64
CA ILE A 282 8.09 17.94 -6.97
C ILE A 282 8.63 16.97 -8.04
N GLY A 283 8.48 15.66 -7.84
CA GLY A 283 8.94 14.65 -8.80
C GLY A 283 8.27 14.80 -10.17
N SER A 284 6.99 15.15 -10.18
CA SER A 284 6.22 15.37 -11.40
C SER A 284 6.68 16.62 -12.16
N ILE A 285 6.96 17.73 -11.46
CA ILE A 285 7.52 18.95 -12.05
C ILE A 285 8.91 18.68 -12.63
N VAL A 286 9.77 17.95 -11.91
CA VAL A 286 11.12 17.57 -12.38
C VAL A 286 11.06 16.75 -13.67
N MET A 287 10.06 15.87 -13.81
CA MET A 287 9.84 15.07 -15.03
C MET A 287 9.08 15.82 -16.13
N GLY A 288 8.72 17.09 -15.92
CA GLY A 288 7.96 17.90 -16.88
C GLY A 288 6.53 17.40 -17.11
N LEU A 289 5.89 16.83 -16.09
CA LEU A 289 4.48 16.47 -16.14
C LEU A 289 3.62 17.73 -15.94
N HIS A 290 2.63 17.90 -16.81
CA HIS A 290 1.72 19.04 -16.80
C HIS A 290 0.26 18.57 -16.98
N GLY A 291 -0.68 19.48 -16.70
CA GLY A 291 -2.11 19.23 -16.89
C GLY A 291 -2.64 18.07 -16.05
N ASP A 292 -3.56 17.29 -16.60
CA ASP A 292 -4.27 16.26 -15.83
C ASP A 292 -3.36 15.11 -15.36
N ILE A 293 -2.28 14.80 -16.07
CA ILE A 293 -1.31 13.78 -15.63
C ILE A 293 -0.64 14.19 -14.30
N LEU A 294 -0.28 15.47 -14.15
CA LEU A 294 0.25 16.01 -12.90
C LEU A 294 -0.80 15.93 -11.78
N ARG A 295 -2.06 16.24 -12.09
CA ARG A 295 -3.15 16.19 -11.10
C ARG A 295 -3.40 14.76 -10.63
N VAL A 296 -3.46 13.81 -11.55
CA VAL A 296 -3.60 12.37 -11.25
C VAL A 296 -2.41 11.87 -10.43
N ALA A 297 -1.18 12.29 -10.74
CA ALA A 297 0.00 11.96 -9.92
C ALA A 297 -0.17 12.40 -8.45
N ILE A 298 -0.53 13.66 -8.23
CA ILE A 298 -0.67 14.21 -6.88
C ILE A 298 -1.82 13.53 -6.12
N ILE A 299 -2.96 13.33 -6.77
CA ILE A 299 -4.14 12.65 -6.18
C ILE A 299 -3.80 11.19 -5.86
N GLN A 300 -3.08 10.51 -6.75
CA GLN A 300 -2.64 9.13 -6.53
C GLN A 300 -1.73 9.03 -5.30
N ALA A 301 -0.81 9.97 -5.11
CA ALA A 301 0.04 10.02 -3.91
C ALA A 301 -0.75 10.33 -2.63
N ALA A 302 -1.89 11.02 -2.72
CA ALA A 302 -2.78 11.32 -1.60
C ALA A 302 -3.72 10.16 -1.24
N ILE A 303 -3.72 9.05 -1.98
CA ILE A 303 -4.55 7.87 -1.67
C ILE A 303 -4.15 7.30 -0.29
N PRO A 304 -5.11 6.79 0.50
CA PRO A 304 -4.86 6.20 1.81
C PRO A 304 -3.78 5.12 1.85
N GLN A 305 -3.28 4.88 3.06
CA GLN A 305 -2.23 3.91 3.36
C GLN A 305 -2.54 2.51 2.81
N SER A 306 -1.50 1.84 2.29
CA SER A 306 -1.57 0.43 1.86
C SER A 306 -1.83 -0.52 3.04
N ILE A 307 -2.82 -1.41 2.89
CA ILE A 307 -3.12 -2.49 3.86
C ILE A 307 -1.91 -3.41 4.02
N THR A 308 -1.23 -3.76 2.92
CA THR A 308 -0.07 -4.66 2.91
C THR A 308 1.07 -4.11 3.77
N SER A 309 1.30 -2.79 3.73
CA SER A 309 2.33 -2.15 4.56
C SER A 309 2.05 -2.28 6.07
N PHE A 310 0.77 -2.24 6.46
CA PHE A 310 0.35 -2.47 7.82
C PHE A 310 0.56 -3.94 8.24
N ILE A 311 0.22 -4.90 7.37
CA ILE A 311 0.43 -6.34 7.63
C ILE A 311 1.91 -6.60 7.93
N PHE A 312 2.83 -6.05 7.13
CA PHE A 312 4.26 -6.17 7.39
C PHE A 312 4.71 -5.45 8.65
N ALA A 313 4.22 -4.24 8.92
CA ALA A 313 4.50 -3.56 10.19
C ALA A 313 4.08 -4.40 11.40
N ARG A 314 2.97 -5.14 11.32
CA ARG A 314 2.54 -6.06 12.38
C ARG A 314 3.43 -7.30 12.46
N GLU A 315 3.76 -7.93 11.34
CA GLU A 315 4.62 -9.12 11.29
C GLU A 315 6.04 -8.84 11.83
N TYR A 316 6.60 -7.68 11.50
CA TYR A 316 7.94 -7.26 11.93
C TYR A 316 7.94 -6.46 13.25
N GLY A 317 6.79 -6.30 13.91
CA GLY A 317 6.67 -5.56 15.16
C GLY A 317 7.19 -4.11 15.07
N LEU A 318 6.93 -3.42 13.95
CA LEU A 318 7.35 -2.04 13.70
C LEU A 318 6.14 -1.10 13.67
N HIS A 319 5.91 -0.37 14.78
CA HIS A 319 4.91 0.70 14.86
C HIS A 319 3.54 0.33 14.24
N ALA A 320 3.10 -0.91 14.45
CA ALA A 320 1.88 -1.44 13.86
C ALA A 320 0.64 -0.62 14.26
N GLU A 321 0.61 -0.06 15.47
CA GLU A 321 -0.44 0.85 15.94
C GLU A 321 -0.52 2.14 15.14
N VAL A 322 0.63 2.71 14.74
CA VAL A 322 0.70 3.95 13.94
C VAL A 322 0.19 3.67 12.53
N LEU A 323 0.68 2.60 11.88
CA LEU A 323 0.20 2.23 10.54
C LEU A 323 -1.27 1.81 10.55
N SER A 324 -1.72 1.08 11.56
CA SER A 324 -3.13 0.73 11.78
C SER A 324 -4.00 2.00 11.83
N THR A 325 -3.62 2.95 12.69
CA THR A 325 -4.35 4.22 12.84
C THR A 325 -4.33 5.02 11.55
N ALA A 326 -3.19 5.05 10.82
CA ALA A 326 -3.07 5.72 9.53
C ALA A 326 -3.97 5.10 8.45
N VAL A 327 -4.09 3.77 8.41
CA VAL A 327 -5.02 3.07 7.52
C VAL A 327 -6.46 3.42 7.88
N ILE A 328 -6.85 3.29 9.16
CA ILE A 328 -8.23 3.49 9.61
C ILE A 328 -8.67 4.94 9.41
N PHE A 329 -7.96 5.89 10.02
CA PHE A 329 -8.31 7.31 9.90
C PHE A 329 -8.10 7.81 8.49
N GLY A 330 -6.99 7.41 7.85
CA GLY A 330 -6.72 7.81 6.48
C GLY A 330 -7.86 7.44 5.56
N MET A 331 -8.49 6.27 5.75
CA MET A 331 -9.66 5.87 4.97
C MET A 331 -10.91 6.68 5.29
N LEU A 332 -11.16 7.04 6.55
CA LEU A 332 -12.30 7.89 6.93
C LEU A 332 -12.18 9.32 6.40
N VAL A 333 -10.97 9.89 6.44
CA VAL A 333 -10.71 11.26 5.96
C VAL A 333 -10.33 11.31 4.48
N ALA A 334 -10.12 10.16 3.83
CA ALA A 334 -9.68 10.05 2.44
C ALA A 334 -10.57 10.84 1.50
N LEU A 335 -11.88 10.54 1.53
CA LEU A 335 -12.84 11.07 0.58
C LEU A 335 -12.90 12.60 0.61
N PRO A 336 -13.11 13.27 1.77
CA PRO A 336 -13.13 14.74 1.79
C PRO A 336 -11.78 15.36 1.40
N ILE A 337 -10.65 14.77 1.80
CA ILE A 337 -9.32 15.27 1.44
C ILE A 337 -9.08 15.14 -0.07
N LEU A 338 -9.41 14.01 -0.67
CA LEU A 338 -9.20 13.75 -2.09
C LEU A 338 -10.11 14.60 -2.97
N VAL A 339 -11.36 14.83 -2.55
CA VAL A 339 -12.25 15.80 -3.21
C VAL A 339 -11.70 17.21 -3.08
N ALA A 340 -11.15 17.59 -1.93
CA ALA A 340 -10.50 18.90 -1.77
C ALA A 340 -9.28 19.04 -2.72
N TYR A 341 -8.43 18.01 -2.80
CA TYR A 341 -7.32 17.97 -3.76
C TYR A 341 -7.80 18.13 -5.20
N TYR A 342 -8.87 17.42 -5.56
CA TYR A 342 -9.46 17.50 -6.90
C TYR A 342 -9.89 18.92 -7.25
N LEU A 343 -10.62 19.56 -6.35
CA LEU A 343 -11.10 20.92 -6.55
C LEU A 343 -9.94 21.91 -6.64
N ILE A 344 -9.01 21.88 -5.67
CA ILE A 344 -7.86 22.80 -5.62
C ILE A 344 -6.99 22.66 -6.88
N LEU A 345 -6.67 21.43 -7.27
CA LEU A 345 -5.87 21.17 -8.48
C LEU A 345 -6.62 21.50 -9.77
N GLY A 346 -7.96 21.42 -9.77
CA GLY A 346 -8.81 21.85 -10.87
C GLY A 346 -8.90 23.37 -11.03
N PHE A 347 -8.65 24.14 -9.96
CA PHE A 347 -8.55 25.61 -9.99
C PHE A 347 -7.15 26.10 -10.38
N LEU A 348 -6.11 25.35 -10.04
CA LEU A 348 -4.75 25.56 -10.52
C LEU A 348 -4.70 25.15 -12.00
N ASN A 349 -5.02 26.11 -12.87
CA ASN A 349 -5.16 25.92 -14.31
C ASN A 349 -3.81 26.03 -15.01
#